data_AF-A0A318D7P8-F1
#
_entry.id   AF-A0A318D7P8-F1
#
_cell.length_a   1.000
_cell.length_b   1.000
_cell.length_c   1.000
_cell.angle_alpha   90.00
_cell.angle_beta   90.00
_cell.angle_gamma   90.00
#
_symmetry.space_group_name_H-M   'P 1'
#
loop_
_entity.id
_entity.type
_entity.pdbx_description
1 polymer ?
#
loop_
_entity_poly.entity_id
_entity_poly.type
_entity_poly.pdbx_seq_one_letter_code
_entity_poly.pdbx_strand_id
1 'polypeptide(L)' 'MKNKQPEGNHGTTYIGAFIAIGVGIGTALGVALNNMMLGMAIGVGAGAVAGIAQEIKKRKSRAK' A
#
# COMPACT_ATOMS: atom_id res chain seq x y z
N MET A 1 32.54 -19.82 -1.67
CA MET A 1 32.22 -18.37 -1.66
C MET A 1 30.83 -18.22 -1.07
N LYS A 2 30.69 -17.55 0.09
CA LYS A 2 29.41 -17.39 0.79
C LYS A 2 28.61 -16.32 0.06
N ASN A 3 27.62 -16.75 -0.74
CA ASN A 3 26.73 -15.87 -1.47
C ASN A 3 25.84 -15.14 -0.42
N LYS A 4 26.24 -13.94 -0.01
CA LYS A 4 25.42 -13.08 0.84
C LYS A 4 24.24 -12.62 -0.02
N GLN A 5 23.14 -13.34 0.10
CA GLN A 5 21.83 -12.86 -0.33
C GLN A 5 21.65 -11.48 0.31
N PRO A 6 21.37 -10.41 -0.47
CA PRO A 6 21.16 -9.10 0.11
C PRO A 6 20.03 -9.25 1.11
N GLU A 7 20.33 -8.96 2.38
CA GLU A 7 19.33 -8.96 3.44
C GLU A 7 18.42 -7.77 3.17
N GLY A 8 17.47 -7.98 2.26
CA GLY A 8 16.39 -7.06 1.98
C GLY A 8 15.70 -6.82 3.31
N ASN A 9 15.70 -5.57 3.73
CA ASN A 9 15.08 -5.11 4.96
C ASN A 9 13.68 -5.74 5.11
N HIS A 10 13.57 -6.81 5.93
CA HIS A 10 12.31 -7.51 6.22
C HIS A 10 11.38 -6.67 7.11
N GLY A 11 11.48 -5.35 7.03
CA GLY A 11 10.42 -4.45 7.45
C GLY A 11 9.26 -4.66 6.49
N THR A 12 8.36 -5.58 6.83
CA THR A 12 7.05 -5.74 6.19
C THR A 12 6.29 -4.42 6.28
N THR A 13 6.56 -3.54 5.31
CA THR A 13 5.94 -2.24 5.19
C THR A 13 4.65 -2.46 4.43
N TYR A 14 3.56 -2.53 5.18
CA TYR A 14 2.25 -2.84 4.61
C TYR A 14 1.73 -1.72 3.70
N ILE A 15 2.30 -0.51 3.78
CA ILE A 15 1.91 0.64 2.97
C ILE A 15 1.94 0.32 1.47
N GLY A 16 3.02 -0.31 0.97
CA GLY A 16 3.13 -0.64 -0.45
C GLY A 16 2.05 -1.62 -0.94
N ALA A 17 1.69 -2.60 -0.10
CA ALA A 17 0.62 -3.55 -0.41
C ALA A 17 -0.75 -2.87 -0.45
N PHE A 18 -1.05 -1.99 0.52
CA PHE A 18 -2.31 -1.25 0.53
C PHE A 18 -2.45 -0.28 -0.65
N ILE A 19 -1.36 0.36 -1.07
CA ILE A 19 -1.35 1.19 -2.29
C ILE A 19 -1.60 0.32 -3.52
N ALA A 20 -0.94 -0.83 -3.67
CA ALA A 20 -1.15 -1.72 -4.81
C ALA A 20 -2.60 -2.20 -4.92
N ILE A 21 -3.20 -2.62 -3.79
CA ILE A 21 -4.61 -3.01 -3.71
C ILE A 21 -5.52 -1.82 -4.05
N GLY A 22 -5.25 -0.65 -3.46
CA GLY A 22 -6.01 0.57 -3.72
C GLY A 22 -5.97 0.99 -5.18
N VAL A 23 -4.81 0.89 -5.84
CA VAL A 23 -4.66 1.12 -7.29
C VAL A 23 -5.45 0.12 -8.11
N GLY A 24 -5.40 -1.17 -7.79
CA GLY A 24 -6.17 -2.21 -8.50
C GLY A 24 -7.68 -1.97 -8.41
N ILE A 25 -8.19 -1.66 -7.23
CA ILE A 25 -9.62 -1.36 -7.02
C ILE A 25 -10.00 -0.01 -7.67
N GLY A 26 -9.16 1.01 -7.48
CA GLY A 26 -9.39 2.35 -8.01
C GLY A 26 -9.39 2.40 -9.54
N THR A 27 -8.51 1.64 -10.19
CA THR A 27 -8.50 1.52 -11.65
C THR A 27 -9.76 0.81 -12.15
N ALA A 28 -10.20 -0.27 -11.51
CA ALA A 28 -11.46 -0.93 -11.84
C ALA A 28 -12.68 0.01 -11.67
N LEU A 29 -12.74 0.76 -10.56
CA LEU A 29 -13.77 1.79 -10.34
C LEU A 29 -13.69 2.91 -11.38
N GLY A 30 -12.48 3.36 -11.74
CA GLY A 30 -12.28 4.40 -12.74
C GLY A 30 -12.77 3.97 -14.12
N VAL A 31 -12.56 2.71 -14.50
CA VAL A 31 -13.12 2.13 -15.73
C VAL A 31 -14.65 2.10 -15.66
N ALA A 32 -15.23 1.65 -14.54
CA ALA A 32 -16.67 1.60 -14.36
C ALA A 32 -17.34 3.00 -14.41
N LEU A 33 -16.66 4.03 -13.91
CA LEU A 33 -17.10 5.42 -13.91
C LEU A 33 -16.73 6.19 -15.18
N ASN A 34 -16.06 5.53 -16.14
CA ASN A 34 -15.51 6.13 -17.35
C ASN A 34 -14.60 7.35 -17.07
N ASN A 35 -13.97 7.36 -15.90
CA ASN A 35 -13.06 8.39 -15.42
C ASN A 35 -11.92 7.74 -14.64
N MET A 36 -10.89 7.28 -15.36
CA MET A 36 -9.71 6.65 -14.78
C MET A 36 -8.97 7.56 -13.81
N MET A 37 -8.89 8.86 -14.09
CA MET A 37 -8.19 9.81 -13.23
C MET A 37 -8.84 9.91 -11.84
N LEU A 38 -10.17 9.97 -11.81
CA LEU A 38 -10.93 9.96 -10.56
C LEU A 38 -10.78 8.62 -9.82
N GLY A 39 -10.89 7.50 -10.54
CA GLY A 39 -10.72 6.16 -9.95
C GLY A 39 -9.32 5.95 -9.36
N MET A 40 -8.27 6.38 -10.06
CA MET A 40 -6.89 6.32 -9.56
C MET A 40 -6.68 7.24 -8.35
N ALA A 41 -7.19 8.47 -8.38
CA ALA A 41 -7.07 9.39 -7.25
C ALA A 41 -7.72 8.81 -5.99
N ILE A 42 -8.93 8.24 -6.12
CA ILE A 42 -9.64 7.59 -5.02
C ILE A 42 -8.88 6.35 -4.55
N GLY A 43 -8.45 5.48 -5.48
CA GLY A 43 -7.76 4.23 -5.16
C GLY A 43 -6.43 4.43 -4.46
N VAL A 44 -5.57 5.31 -4.99
CA VAL A 44 -4.29 5.65 -4.39
C VAL A 44 -4.50 6.35 -3.05
N GLY A 45 -5.43 7.31 -2.97
CA GLY A 45 -5.75 8.02 -1.74
C GLY A 45 -6.21 7.08 -0.62
N ALA A 46 -7.19 6.22 -0.92
CA ALA A 46 -7.72 5.24 0.04
C ALA A 46 -6.65 4.20 0.44
N GLY A 47 -5.89 3.68 -0.52
CA GLY A 47 -4.82 2.72 -0.27
C GLY A 47 -3.70 3.31 0.59
N ALA A 48 -3.29 4.55 0.34
CA ALA A 48 -2.28 5.24 1.14
C ALA A 48 -2.76 5.49 2.57
N VAL A 49 -3.99 6.00 2.76
CA VAL A 49 -4.55 6.24 4.10
C VAL A 49 -4.65 4.94 4.90
N ALA A 50 -5.16 3.87 4.28
CA ALA A 50 -5.26 2.55 4.94
C ALA A 50 -3.88 2.00 5.33
N GLY A 51 -2.90 2.11 4.42
CA GLY A 51 -1.53 1.68 4.66
C GLY A 51 -0.84 2.45 5.79
N ILE A 52 -0.99 3.78 5.81
CA ILE A 52 -0.42 4.65 6.85
C ILE A 52 -1.08 4.35 8.20
N ALA A 53 -2.41 4.21 8.24
CA ALA A 53 -3.13 3.89 9.48
C ALA A 53 -2.67 2.54 10.07
N GLN A 54 -2.50 1.53 9.23
CA GLN A 54 -1.96 0.22 9.63
C GLN A 54 -0.53 0.33 10.16
N GLU A 55 0.33 1.09 9.47
CA GLU A 55 1.72 1.31 9.88
C GLU A 55 1.79 2.02 11.25
N ILE A 56 0.99 3.07 11.47
CA ILE A 56 0.90 3.77 12.76
C ILE A 56 0.45 2.80 13.86
N LYS A 57 -0.59 1.99 13.60
CA LYS A 57 -1.10 1.02 14.58
C LYS A 57 -0.05 -0.04 14.93
N LYS A 58 0.69 -0.54 13.93
CA LYS A 58 1.76 -1.53 14.10
C LYS A 58 2.93 -0.94 14.91
N ARG A 59 3.34 0.30 14.62
CA ARG A 59 4.38 1.01 15.39
C ARG A 59 3.98 1.20 16.84
N LYS A 60 2.73 1.59 17.10
CA LYS A 60 2.21 1.75 18.48
C LYS A 60 2.19 0.43 19.25
N SER A 61 1.86 -0.68 18.59
CA SER A 61 1.89 -2.02 19.21
C SER A 61 3.30 -2.54 19.47
N ARG A 62 4.31 -2.11 18.69
CA ARG A 62 5.72 -2.48 18.87
C ARG A 62 6.41 -1.70 19.99
N ALA A 63 5.87 -0.54 20.35
CA ALA A 63 6.40 0.34 21.40
C ALA A 63 5.82 0.04 22.80
N LYS A 64 4.95 -0.97 22.93
CA LYS A 64 4.30 -1.38 24.17
C LYS A 64 4.77 -2.77 24.56
#